data_AF-X1I9V1-F1
#
_entry.id   AF-X1I9V1-F1
#
_cell.length_a   1.000
_cell.length_b   1.000
_cell.length_c   1.000
_cell.angle_alpha   90.00
_cell.angle_beta   90.00
_cell.angle_gamma   90.00
#
_symmetry.space_group_name_H-M   'P 1'
#
loop_
_entity.id
_entity.type
_entity.pdbx_description
1 polymer ?
#
loop_
_entity_poly.entity_id
_entity_poly.type
_entity_poly.pdbx_seq_one_letter_code
_entity_poly.pdbx_strand_id
1 'polypeptide(L)' 'MRLLFFTDSHLRSATPPGRTDSYPRSLKKKFEIIKRIKDKEKVDVILCGGDVFDRPTPAFGFTSGIHKDF' A
#
# COMPACT_ATOMS: atom_id res chain seq x y z
N MET A 1 -7.46 -3.52 -22.96
CA MET A 1 -7.09 -2.73 -21.77
C MET A 1 -7.26 -3.61 -20.54
N ARG A 2 -6.20 -3.79 -19.75
CA ARG A 2 -6.16 -4.61 -18.54
C ARG A 2 -6.08 -3.68 -17.31
N LEU A 3 -6.96 -3.93 -16.36
CA LEU A 3 -7.05 -3.19 -15.09
C LEU A 3 -6.55 -4.08 -13.95
N LEU A 4 -5.75 -3.51 -13.04
CA LEU A 4 -5.49 -4.09 -11.72
C LEU A 4 -6.20 -3.25 -10.68
N PHE A 5 -7.19 -3.85 -10.03
CA PHE A 5 -7.94 -3.21 -8.97
C PHE A 5 -7.47 -3.70 -7.60
N PHE A 6 -7.27 -2.78 -6.66
CA PHE A 6 -7.04 -3.09 -5.25
C PHE A 6 -7.68 -2.03 -4.35
N THR A 7 -7.98 -2.37 -3.11
CA THR A 7 -8.70 -1.52 -2.15
C THR A 7 -8.24 -1.84 -0.72
N ASP A 8 -8.67 -1.06 0.27
CA ASP A 8 -8.52 -1.36 1.71
C ASP A 8 -7.05 -1.56 2.10
N SER A 9 -6.20 -0.64 1.64
CA SER A 9 -4.76 -0.71 1.93
C SER A 9 -4.45 -0.35 3.37
N HIS A 10 -5.31 0.47 4.01
CA HIS A 10 -5.19 0.93 5.40
C HIS A 10 -3.75 1.29 5.78
N LEU A 11 -3.12 2.14 4.95
CA LEU A 11 -1.78 2.63 5.18
C LEU A 11 -1.70 3.31 6.54
N ARG A 12 -0.76 2.84 7.37
CA ARG A 12 -0.57 3.30 8.73
C ARG A 12 0.86 3.06 9.20
N SER A 13 1.37 3.97 10.04
CA SER A 13 2.75 3.94 10.54
C SER A 13 2.96 2.94 11.69
N ALA A 14 1.96 2.79 12.56
CA ALA A 14 2.06 1.94 13.74
C ALA A 14 1.60 0.51 13.44
N THR A 15 2.22 -0.50 14.05
CA THR A 15 1.72 -1.88 13.94
C THR A 15 0.36 -2.02 14.67
N PRO A 16 -0.67 -2.60 14.04
CA PRO A 16 -1.93 -2.92 14.72
C PRO A 16 -1.73 -3.90 15.88
N PRO A 17 -2.49 -3.77 16.98
CA PRO A 17 -2.46 -4.75 18.07
C PRO A 17 -2.75 -6.17 17.56
N GLY A 18 -2.03 -7.17 18.09
CA GLY A 18 -2.20 -8.58 17.71
C GLY A 18 -1.41 -9.02 16.47
N ARG A 19 -0.72 -8.10 15.77
CA ARG A 19 0.25 -8.46 14.73
C ARG A 19 1.60 -8.80 15.37
N THR A 20 2.22 -9.89 14.94
CA THR A 20 3.56 -10.32 15.37
C THR A 20 4.67 -9.88 14.41
N ASP A 21 4.29 -9.37 13.23
CA ASP A 21 5.21 -8.93 12.19
C ASP A 21 5.30 -7.40 12.09
N SER A 22 6.29 -6.92 11.34
CA SER A 22 6.44 -5.49 11.05
C SER A 22 5.42 -5.05 10.00
N TYR A 23 4.36 -4.39 10.46
CA TYR A 23 3.28 -3.92 9.60
C TYR A 23 3.75 -3.02 8.44
N PRO A 24 4.65 -2.03 8.65
CA PRO A 24 5.16 -1.22 7.54
C PRO A 24 5.91 -2.04 6.48
N ARG A 25 6.71 -3.03 6.89
CA ARG A 25 7.42 -3.92 5.95
C ARG A 25 6.44 -4.78 5.16
N SER A 26 5.42 -5.31 5.83
CA SER A 26 4.38 -6.11 5.20
C SER A 26 3.54 -5.30 4.21
N LEU A 27 3.22 -4.04 4.51
CA LEU A 27 2.57 -3.12 3.56
C LEU A 27 3.47 -2.88 2.34
N LYS A 28 4.75 -2.54 2.52
CA LYS A 28 5.71 -2.36 1.41
C LYS A 28 5.75 -3.57 0.49
N LYS A 29 5.83 -4.77 1.07
CA LYS A 29 5.82 -6.03 0.33
C LYS A 29 4.53 -6.23 -0.48
N LYS A 30 3.36 -5.83 0.02
CA LYS A 30 2.11 -5.88 -0.74
C LYS A 30 2.17 -4.99 -1.98
N PHE A 31 2.69 -3.76 -1.88
CA PHE A 31 2.84 -2.87 -3.02
C PHE A 31 3.88 -3.38 -4.04
N GLU A 32 4.97 -3.99 -3.58
CA GLU A 32 5.94 -4.66 -4.45
C GLU A 32 5.30 -5.82 -5.23
N ILE A 33 4.42 -6.59 -4.58
CA ILE A 33 3.64 -7.65 -5.24
C ILE A 33 2.68 -7.05 -6.28
N ILE A 34 1.98 -5.96 -5.96
CA ILE A 34 1.09 -5.26 -6.92
C ILE A 34 1.90 -4.81 -8.15
N LYS A 35 3.07 -4.21 -7.96
CA LYS A 35 3.98 -3.82 -9.06
C LYS A 35 4.39 -5.02 -9.90
N ARG A 36 4.80 -6.12 -9.26
CA ARG A 36 5.17 -7.36 -9.96
C ARG A 36 4.01 -7.94 -10.77
N ILE A 37 2.79 -7.94 -10.23
CA ILE A 37 1.59 -8.41 -10.94
C ILE A 37 1.32 -7.49 -12.13
N LYS A 38 1.38 -6.17 -11.95
CA LYS A 38 1.22 -5.20 -13.04
C LYS A 38 2.18 -5.48 -14.20
N ASP A 39 3.47 -5.68 -13.89
CA ASP A 39 4.50 -5.93 -14.91
C ASP A 39 4.31 -7.30 -15.59
N LYS A 40 4.08 -8.35 -14.80
CA LYS A 40 3.86 -9.72 -15.29
C LYS A 40 2.64 -9.83 -16.20
N GLU A 41 1.54 -9.19 -15.79
CA GLU A 41 0.26 -9.25 -16.47
C GLU A 41 0.10 -8.13 -17.51
N LYS A 42 1.10 -7.27 -17.70
CA LYS A 42 1.04 -6.14 -18.64
C LYS A 42 -0.24 -5.31 -18.44
N VAL A 43 -0.48 -4.93 -17.19
CA VAL A 43 -1.64 -4.11 -16.81
C VAL A 43 -1.42 -2.69 -17.27
N ASP A 44 -2.46 -2.11 -17.89
CA ASP A 44 -2.42 -0.75 -18.43
C ASP A 44 -2.74 0.28 -17.34
N VAL A 45 -3.67 -0.04 -16.44
CA VAL A 45 -4.15 0.88 -15.39
C VAL A 45 -4.27 0.17 -14.05
N ILE A 46 -3.75 0.80 -13.01
CA ILE A 46 -3.98 0.40 -11.62
C ILE A 46 -5.05 1.32 -11.03
N LEU A 47 -6.12 0.73 -10.50
CA LEU A 47 -7.20 1.45 -9.83
C LEU A 47 -7.21 1.11 -8.34
N CYS A 48 -7.15 2.16 -7.52
CA CYS A 48 -7.32 2.03 -6.08
C CYS A 48 -8.77 2.38 -5.69
N GLY A 49 -9.48 1.42 -5.08
CA GLY A 49 -10.90 1.53 -4.75
C GLY A 49 -11.24 2.43 -3.57
N GLY A 50 -10.24 2.85 -2.79
CA GLY A 50 -10.43 3.67 -1.59
C GLY A 50 -9.80 3.04 -0.36
N ASP A 51 -10.09 3.64 0.79
CA ASP A 51 -9.55 3.26 2.11
C ASP A 51 -8.02 3.06 2.10
N VAL A 52 -7.36 4.04 1.49
CA VAL A 52 -5.91 4.06 1.33
C VAL A 52 -5.23 4.22 2.67
N PHE A 53 -5.80 5.00 3.60
CA PHE A 53 -5.24 5.27 4.92
C PHE A 53 -6.15 4.74 6.02
N ASP A 54 -5.57 4.16 7.07
CA ASP A 54 -6.31 3.64 8.24
C ASP A 54 -7.12 4.72 8.99
N ARG A 55 -6.75 5.99 8.80
CA ARG A 55 -7.40 7.15 9.44
C ARG A 55 -7.65 8.25 8.42
N PRO A 56 -8.71 9.04 8.59
CA PRO A 56 -8.98 10.21 7.73
C PRO A 56 -7.86 11.25 7.80
N THR A 57 -7.16 11.33 8.94
CA THR A 57 -6.00 12.21 9.14
C THR A 57 -4.75 11.36 9.36
N PRO A 58 -4.00 11.00 8.30
CA PRO A 58 -2.76 10.25 8.43
C PRO A 58 -1.67 11.09 9.11
N ALA A 59 -0.78 10.43 9.85
CA ALA A 59 0.32 11.11 10.53
C ALA A 59 1.34 11.69 9.53
N PHE A 60 1.78 12.92 9.74
CA PHE A 60 2.71 13.63 8.84
C PHE A 60 4.06 12.92 8.63
N GLY A 61 4.56 12.21 9.65
CA GLY A 61 5.78 11.42 9.55
C GLY A 61 5.68 10.23 8.58
N PHE A 62 4.46 9.77 8.30
CA PHE A 62 4.21 8.68 7.36
C PHE A 62 4.33 9.13 5.91
N THR A 63 3.73 10.27 5.58
CA THR A 63 3.70 10.81 4.22
C THR A 63 5.08 11.29 3.76
N SER A 64 5.93 11.74 4.69
CA SER A 64 7.31 12.17 4.41
C SER A 64 8.31 11.02 4.28
N GLY A 65 8.11 9.90 4.98
CA GLY A 65 8.97 8.71 4.88
C GLY A 65 8.80 7.94 3.57
N ILE A 66 7.60 7.93 3.01
CA ILE A 66 7.28 7.21 1.76
C ILE A 66 8.07 7.76 0.56
N HIS A 67 8.38 9.06 0.50
CA HIS A 67 9.16 9.62 -0.61
C HIS A 67 10.55 8.98 -0.74
N LYS A 68 11.20 8.60 0.36
CA LYS A 68 12.60 8.15 0.30
C LYS A 68 12.79 6.73 -0.27
N ASP A 69 11.70 5.97 -0.37
CA ASP A 69 11.73 4.52 -0.58
C ASP A 69 11.04 4.06 -1.89
N PHE A 70 10.41 4.99 -2.63
CA PHE A 70 9.74 4.76 -3.92
C PHE A 70 10.42 5.60 -5.01
#